data_AF-A0A2S3WCI3-F1
#
_entry.id   AF-A0A2S3WCI3-F1
#
_cell.length_a   1.000
_cell.length_b   1.000
_cell.length_c   1.000
_cell.angle_alpha   90.00
_cell.angle_beta   90.00
_cell.angle_gamma   90.00
#
_symmetry.space_group_name_H-M   'P 1'
#
loop_
_entity.id
_entity.type
_entity.pdbx_description
1 polymer ?
#
loop_
_entity_poly.entity_id
_entity_poly.type
_entity_poly.pdbx_seq_one_letter_code
_entity_poly.pdbx_strand_id
1 'polypeptide(L)'
;MGGKRKPFITTKAISEAIVWSGKTKGWTQQLIQEVWELSSLHLSEAVIRSAFSPILSKPTVSALFNRNVYAVSGKEELQFECPPSAISDPCYILSEMLRDLIQKQWPMDRLPPMDSEWNDFNDALFETLFDLGFSSRRLRGWKLEQDLGM
;
A
#
# COMPACT_ATOMS: atom_id res chain seq x y z
N MET A 1 17.58 -18.95 23.86
CA MET A 1 17.36 -17.58 23.34
C MET A 1 16.55 -17.69 22.05
N GLY A 2 15.28 -17.27 22.07
CA GLY A 2 14.43 -17.33 20.87
C GLY A 2 14.74 -16.16 19.94
N GLY A 3 15.45 -16.42 18.84
CA GLY A 3 15.70 -15.39 17.81
C GLY A 3 14.39 -14.79 17.30
N LYS A 4 14.38 -13.48 17.02
CA LYS A 4 13.24 -12.83 16.39
C LYS A 4 12.99 -13.54 15.04
N ARG A 5 11.81 -14.15 14.88
CA ARG A 5 11.39 -14.78 13.61
C ARG A 5 11.14 -13.70 12.56
N LYS A 6 11.71 -13.86 11.37
CA LYS A 6 11.46 -13.00 10.20
C LYS A 6 9.94 -12.96 9.91
N PRO A 7 9.34 -11.79 9.67
CA PRO A 7 7.93 -11.71 9.31
C PRO A 7 7.71 -12.40 7.97
N PHE A 8 6.65 -13.21 7.90
CA PHE A 8 6.22 -13.84 6.66
C PHE A 8 5.19 -12.92 5.99
N ILE A 9 5.60 -12.28 4.88
CA ILE A 9 4.78 -11.31 4.16
C ILE A 9 4.17 -11.90 2.90
N THR A 10 2.85 -11.91 2.87
CA THR A 10 2.00 -12.33 1.77
C THR A 10 1.32 -11.09 1.20
N THR A 11 1.13 -11.11 -0.12
CA THR A 11 0.39 -10.08 -0.86
C THR A 11 -1.00 -9.86 -0.32
N LYS A 12 -1.63 -10.94 0.15
CA LYS A 12 -2.92 -10.91 0.83
C LYS A 12 -2.91 -10.00 2.05
N ALA A 13 -2.04 -10.26 3.02
CA ALA A 13 -2.10 -9.50 4.26
C ALA A 13 -1.52 -8.09 4.10
N ILE A 14 -0.76 -7.82 3.04
CA ILE A 14 -0.50 -6.45 2.56
C ILE A 14 -1.80 -5.77 2.12
N SER A 15 -2.59 -6.41 1.25
CA SER A 15 -3.86 -5.85 0.77
C SER A 15 -4.86 -5.58 1.91
N GLU A 16 -4.93 -6.49 2.90
CA GLU A 16 -5.76 -6.31 4.09
C GLU A 16 -5.29 -5.13 4.95
N ALA A 17 -3.98 -5.01 5.18
CA ALA A 17 -3.41 -3.93 5.99
C ALA A 17 -3.64 -2.55 5.35
N ILE A 18 -3.50 -2.45 4.02
CA ILE A 18 -3.81 -1.24 3.25
C ILE A 18 -5.28 -0.86 3.38
N VAL A 19 -6.19 -1.80 3.16
CA VAL A 19 -7.64 -1.51 3.25
C VAL A 19 -8.05 -1.12 4.66
N TRP A 20 -7.54 -1.82 5.67
CA TRP A 20 -7.83 -1.50 7.06
C TRP A 20 -7.29 -0.13 7.45
N SER A 21 -6.04 0.17 7.10
CA SER A 21 -5.42 1.48 7.36
C SER A 21 -6.08 2.61 6.56
N GLY A 22 -6.58 2.37 5.36
CA GLY A 22 -7.31 3.37 4.60
C GLY A 22 -8.65 3.69 5.25
N LYS A 23 -9.39 2.65 5.69
CA LYS A 23 -10.68 2.83 6.39
C LYS A 23 -10.54 3.67 7.66
N THR A 24 -9.45 3.49 8.44
CA THR A 24 -9.20 4.30 9.64
C THR A 24 -8.83 5.76 9.32
N LYS A 25 -8.44 6.05 8.07
CA LYS A 25 -8.10 7.38 7.56
C LYS A 25 -9.21 8.01 6.70
N GLY A 26 -10.42 7.45 6.74
CA GLY A 26 -11.59 8.00 6.04
C GLY A 26 -11.73 7.55 4.58
N TRP A 27 -10.86 6.67 4.09
CA TRP A 27 -11.05 6.07 2.77
C TRP A 27 -12.17 5.05 2.77
N THR A 28 -12.99 5.06 1.71
CA THR A 28 -13.96 3.99 1.47
C THR A 28 -13.29 2.84 0.73
N GLN A 29 -13.80 1.62 0.91
CA GLN A 29 -13.29 0.45 0.19
C GLN A 29 -13.39 0.60 -1.33
N GLN A 30 -14.42 1.29 -1.82
CA GLN A 30 -14.63 1.55 -3.25
C GLN A 30 -13.57 2.48 -3.83
N LEU A 31 -13.17 3.51 -3.09
CA LEU A 31 -12.10 4.42 -3.52
C LEU A 31 -10.75 3.72 -3.55
N ILE A 32 -10.46 2.90 -2.53
CA ILE A 32 -9.23 2.09 -2.51
C ILE A 32 -9.22 1.14 -3.71
N GLN A 33 -10.28 0.37 -3.93
CA GLN A 33 -10.36 -0.53 -5.08
C GLN A 33 -10.16 0.20 -6.41
N GLU A 34 -10.81 1.35 -6.59
CA GLU A 34 -10.69 2.17 -7.81
C GLU A 34 -9.26 2.68 -8.02
N VAL A 35 -8.59 3.18 -6.99
CA VAL A 35 -7.18 3.65 -7.09
C VAL A 35 -6.27 2.51 -7.50
N TRP A 36 -6.42 1.34 -6.87
CA TRP A 36 -5.57 0.19 -7.17
C TRP A 36 -5.84 -0.39 -8.55
N GLU A 37 -7.11 -0.45 -8.98
CA GLU A 37 -7.50 -0.87 -10.33
C GLU A 37 -6.96 0.06 -11.41
N LEU A 38 -7.16 1.37 -11.26
CA LEU A 38 -6.64 2.37 -12.20
C LEU A 38 -5.10 2.35 -12.24
N SER A 39 -4.45 2.11 -11.10
CA SER A 39 -3.00 1.95 -11.03
C SER A 39 -2.54 0.75 -11.88
N SER A 40 -3.19 -0.40 -11.75
CA SER A 40 -2.90 -1.60 -12.54
C SER A 40 -3.12 -1.38 -14.05
N LEU A 41 -4.11 -0.58 -14.43
CA LEU A 41 -4.47 -0.32 -15.83
C LEU A 41 -3.58 0.73 -16.50
N HIS A 42 -3.09 1.74 -15.75
CA HIS A 42 -2.49 2.94 -16.33
C HIS A 42 -1.04 3.18 -15.91
N LEU A 43 -0.58 2.64 -14.79
CA LEU A 43 0.77 2.88 -14.30
C LEU A 43 1.69 1.70 -14.69
N SER A 44 2.87 2.03 -15.21
CA SER A 44 3.90 1.02 -15.42
C SER A 44 4.52 0.62 -14.08
N GLU A 45 5.12 -0.58 -14.04
CA GLU A 45 5.85 -1.05 -12.87
C GLU A 45 6.91 -0.06 -12.38
N ALA A 46 7.64 0.59 -13.29
CA ALA A 46 8.66 1.59 -12.95
C ALA A 46 8.07 2.79 -12.19
N VAL A 47 6.90 3.27 -12.63
CA VAL A 47 6.20 4.39 -11.97
C VAL A 47 5.71 3.97 -10.58
N ILE A 48 5.12 2.78 -10.45
CA ILE A 48 4.65 2.25 -9.16
C ILE A 48 5.80 2.09 -8.18
N ARG A 49 6.92 1.49 -8.61
CA ARG A 49 8.12 1.36 -7.78
C ARG A 49 8.64 2.73 -7.34
N SER A 50 8.61 3.73 -8.23
CA SER A 50 9.00 5.10 -7.89
C SER A 50 8.07 5.72 -6.86
N ALA A 51 6.75 5.49 -6.95
CA ALA A 51 5.77 5.99 -5.98
C ALA A 51 5.93 5.36 -4.59
N PHE A 52 6.25 4.06 -4.51
CA PHE A 52 6.42 3.34 -3.25
C PHE A 52 7.77 3.57 -2.57
N SER A 53 8.83 3.85 -3.35
CA SER A 53 10.20 3.96 -2.83
C SER A 53 10.36 4.98 -1.70
N PRO A 54 9.78 6.21 -1.76
CA PRO A 54 9.85 7.18 -0.66
C PRO A 54 9.22 6.70 0.64
N ILE A 55 8.15 5.90 0.58
CA ILE A 55 7.49 5.35 1.77
C ILE A 55 8.39 4.28 2.40
N LEU A 56 8.96 3.41 1.57
CA LEU A 56 9.82 2.30 2.02
C LEU A 56 11.20 2.74 2.50
N SER A 57 11.65 3.94 2.15
CA SER A 57 12.90 4.52 2.65
C SER A 57 12.75 5.26 3.97
N LYS A 58 11.52 5.48 4.46
CA LYS A 58 11.28 6.09 5.77
C LYS A 58 11.95 5.26 6.88
N PRO A 59 12.69 5.88 7.82
CA PRO A 59 13.28 5.16 8.95
C PRO A 59 12.25 4.35 9.75
N THR A 60 11.03 4.87 9.85
CA THR A 60 9.91 4.27 10.59
C THR A 60 9.19 3.15 9.84
N VAL A 61 9.61 2.77 8.62
CA VAL A 61 8.94 1.71 7.81
C VAL A 61 8.85 0.38 8.57
N SER A 62 9.80 0.12 9.48
CA SER A 62 9.79 -1.04 10.37
C SER A 62 8.48 -1.18 11.17
N ALA A 63 7.81 -0.06 11.42
CA ALA A 63 6.58 0.00 12.19
C ALA A 63 5.41 -0.70 11.49
N LEU A 64 5.42 -0.77 10.15
CA LEU A 64 4.43 -1.50 9.36
C LEU A 64 4.40 -3.01 9.69
N PHE A 65 5.50 -3.54 10.21
CA PHE A 65 5.69 -4.95 10.55
C PHE A 65 5.54 -5.26 12.05
N ASN A 66 5.12 -4.28 12.86
CA ASN A 66 4.86 -4.52 14.28
C ASN A 66 3.68 -5.48 14.47
N ARG A 67 3.71 -6.23 15.59
CA ARG A 67 2.71 -7.26 15.89
C ARG A 67 1.29 -6.67 15.87
N ASN A 68 0.34 -7.42 15.30
CA ASN A 68 -1.09 -7.10 15.17
C ASN A 68 -1.48 -6.06 14.11
N VAL A 69 -0.52 -5.47 13.38
CA VAL A 69 -0.83 -4.63 12.21
C VAL A 69 -1.10 -5.50 10.97
N TYR A 70 -0.55 -6.71 10.95
CA TYR A 70 -0.57 -7.65 9.84
C TYR A 70 -0.93 -9.05 10.38
N ALA A 71 -2.03 -9.65 9.91
CA ALA A 71 -2.49 -10.98 10.32
C ALA A 71 -2.68 -11.88 9.09
N VAL A 72 -1.93 -12.99 9.02
CA VAL A 72 -2.12 -14.00 7.97
C VAL A 72 -3.23 -14.95 8.43
N SER A 73 -4.46 -14.72 7.98
CA SER A 73 -5.53 -15.73 8.10
C SER A 73 -5.51 -16.67 6.88
N GLY A 74 -5.82 -17.95 7.07
CA GLY A 74 -5.79 -18.99 6.02
C GLY A 74 -6.94 -18.93 5.00
N LYS A 75 -7.64 -17.79 4.87
CA LYS A 75 -8.63 -17.54 3.80
C LYS A 75 -7.95 -16.74 2.69
N GLU A 76 -8.06 -17.11 1.43
CA GLU A 76 -7.10 -16.67 0.38
C GLU A 76 -7.62 -15.58 -0.58
N GLU A 77 -8.45 -14.64 -0.14
CA GLU A 77 -8.97 -13.60 -1.04
C GLU A 77 -8.22 -12.27 -0.88
N LEU A 78 -7.73 -11.72 -2.00
CA LEU A 78 -7.20 -10.35 -2.08
C LEU A 78 -8.35 -9.36 -1.91
N GLN A 79 -8.10 -8.23 -1.23
CA GLN A 79 -9.13 -7.20 -1.05
C GLN A 79 -9.38 -6.34 -2.30
N PHE A 80 -8.41 -6.32 -3.21
CA PHE A 80 -8.47 -5.70 -4.52
C PHE A 80 -7.64 -6.56 -5.48
N GLU A 81 -8.23 -6.91 -6.62
CA GLU A 81 -7.64 -7.80 -7.61
C GLU A 81 -7.04 -7.02 -8.78
N CYS A 82 -6.01 -7.59 -9.40
CA CYS A 82 -5.45 -7.05 -10.62
C CYS A 82 -6.38 -7.40 -11.80
N PRO A 83 -6.90 -6.42 -12.55
CA PRO A 83 -7.83 -6.71 -13.65
C PRO A 83 -7.11 -7.47 -14.79
N PRO A 84 -7.81 -8.32 -15.56
CA PRO A 84 -7.20 -9.14 -16.62
C PRO A 84 -6.45 -8.36 -17.71
N SER A 85 -6.81 -7.08 -17.91
CA SER A 85 -6.18 -6.18 -18.89
C SER A 85 -5.13 -5.25 -18.27
N ALA A 86 -4.70 -5.52 -17.03
CA ALA A 86 -3.69 -4.73 -16.35
C ALA A 86 -2.33 -4.79 -17.06
N ILE A 87 -1.62 -3.67 -17.05
CA ILE A 87 -0.23 -3.57 -17.51
C ILE A 87 0.77 -3.80 -16.39
N SER A 88 0.33 -3.77 -15.13
CA SER A 88 1.13 -4.01 -13.93
C SER A 88 0.26 -4.50 -12.76
N ASP A 89 0.88 -5.11 -11.74
CA ASP A 89 0.21 -5.50 -10.49
C ASP A 89 0.86 -4.75 -9.31
N PRO A 90 0.28 -3.61 -8.87
CA PRO A 90 0.83 -2.81 -7.78
C PRO A 90 0.95 -3.58 -6.47
N CYS A 91 0.06 -4.55 -6.21
CA CYS A 91 0.04 -5.30 -4.95
C CYS A 91 1.18 -6.30 -4.90
N TYR A 92 1.40 -6.99 -6.03
CA TYR A 92 2.55 -7.85 -6.21
C TYR A 92 3.86 -7.07 -6.14
N ILE A 93 3.97 -5.93 -6.84
CA ILE A 93 5.16 -5.07 -6.82
C ILE A 93 5.49 -4.62 -5.40
N LEU A 94 4.50 -4.14 -4.64
CA LEU A 94 4.69 -3.76 -3.25
C LEU A 94 5.16 -4.94 -2.39
N SER A 95 4.59 -6.12 -2.63
CA SER A 95 4.98 -7.35 -1.92
C SER A 95 6.43 -7.72 -2.15
N GLU A 96 6.91 -7.64 -3.39
CA GLU A 96 8.32 -7.86 -3.71
C GLU A 96 9.22 -6.84 -3.02
N MET A 97 8.89 -5.54 -3.13
CA MET A 97 9.69 -4.48 -2.52
C MET A 97 9.78 -4.62 -0.99
N LEU A 98 8.70 -5.00 -0.32
CA LEU A 98 8.69 -5.26 1.12
C LEU A 98 9.51 -6.51 1.49
N ARG A 99 9.45 -7.58 0.68
CA ARG A 99 10.26 -8.79 0.90
C ARG A 99 11.75 -8.47 0.79
N ASP A 100 12.15 -7.71 -0.22
CA ASP A 100 13.52 -7.25 -0.42
C ASP A 100 14.00 -6.39 0.76
N LEU A 101 13.16 -5.46 1.20
CA LEU A 101 13.44 -4.61 2.36
C LEU A 101 13.72 -5.46 3.61
N ILE A 102 12.85 -6.44 3.90
CA ILE A 102 13.03 -7.32 5.06
C ILE A 102 14.26 -8.19 4.90
N GLN A 103 14.55 -8.71 3.71
CA GLN A 103 15.76 -9.48 3.50
C GLN A 103 17.03 -8.67 3.77
N LYS A 104 17.05 -7.38 3.39
CA LYS A 104 18.20 -6.50 3.58
C LYS A 104 18.38 -6.03 5.02
N GLN A 105 17.29 -5.80 5.74
CA GLN A 105 17.31 -5.11 7.04
C GLN A 105 16.97 -6.00 8.24
N TRP A 106 16.74 -7.30 8.06
CA TRP A 106 16.38 -8.16 9.19
C TRP A 106 17.57 -8.48 10.11
N PRO A 107 17.42 -8.37 11.45
CA PRO A 107 16.26 -7.87 12.18
C PRO A 107 16.16 -6.33 12.11
N MET A 108 14.96 -5.82 11.80
CA MET A 108 14.75 -4.37 11.76
C MET A 108 14.76 -3.76 13.17
N ASP A 109 15.30 -2.55 13.27
CA ASP A 109 15.17 -1.71 14.46
C ASP A 109 13.70 -1.36 14.66
N ARG A 110 13.20 -1.55 15.88
CA ARG A 110 11.80 -1.26 16.21
C ARG A 110 11.67 0.20 16.60
N LEU A 111 11.56 1.05 15.60
CA LEU A 111 11.26 2.47 15.84
C LEU A 111 9.76 2.66 16.12
N PRO A 112 9.39 3.69 16.91
CA PRO A 112 8.00 4.01 17.16
C PRO A 112 7.25 4.33 15.85
N PRO A 113 5.95 4.02 15.74
CA PRO A 113 5.13 4.31 14.57
C PRO A 113 4.78 5.81 14.52
N MET A 114 5.77 6.69 14.33
CA MET A 114 5.49 8.13 14.26
C MET A 114 4.93 8.53 12.89
N ASP A 115 5.45 7.97 11.78
CA ASP A 115 5.22 8.56 10.44
C ASP A 115 5.00 7.57 9.27
N SER A 116 4.88 6.26 9.55
CA SER A 116 4.68 5.25 8.50
C SER A 116 3.39 4.49 8.70
N GLU A 117 2.47 4.62 7.75
CA GLU A 117 1.18 3.95 7.75
C GLU A 117 0.95 3.19 6.44
N TRP A 118 0.15 2.14 6.48
CA TRP A 118 -0.20 1.40 5.27
C TRP A 118 -1.06 2.22 4.31
N ASN A 119 -1.76 3.25 4.80
CA ASN A 119 -2.51 4.18 3.95
C ASN A 119 -1.61 5.01 3.02
N ASP A 120 -0.34 5.25 3.39
CA ASP A 120 0.60 6.03 2.57
C ASP A 120 0.68 5.49 1.14
N PHE A 121 0.49 4.17 0.94
CA PHE A 121 0.49 3.53 -0.37
C PHE A 121 -0.77 3.87 -1.20
N ASN A 122 -1.93 4.05 -0.58
CA ASN A 122 -3.13 4.54 -1.27
C ASN A 122 -2.90 5.97 -1.74
N ASP A 123 -2.42 6.83 -0.84
CA ASP A 123 -2.19 8.25 -1.11
C ASP A 123 -1.16 8.41 -2.24
N ALA A 124 -0.05 7.66 -2.21
CA ALA A 124 0.98 7.74 -3.24
C ALA A 124 0.48 7.31 -4.63
N LEU A 125 -0.31 6.23 -4.72
CA LEU A 125 -0.89 5.82 -6.00
C LEU A 125 -1.91 6.83 -6.51
N PHE A 126 -2.75 7.34 -5.61
CA PHE A 126 -3.77 8.32 -5.94
C PHE A 126 -3.18 9.63 -6.47
N GLU A 127 -2.19 10.21 -5.77
CA GLU A 127 -1.52 11.43 -6.22
C GLU A 127 -0.80 11.18 -7.56
N THR A 128 -0.15 10.03 -7.73
CA THR A 128 0.48 9.65 -9.01
C THR A 128 -0.53 9.56 -10.16
N LEU A 129 -1.69 8.94 -9.93
CA LEU A 129 -2.77 8.86 -10.91
C LEU A 129 -3.36 10.23 -11.23
N PHE A 130 -3.49 11.09 -10.22
CA PHE A 130 -4.01 12.44 -10.37
C PHE A 130 -3.08 13.30 -11.21
N ASP A 131 -1.78 13.31 -10.89
CA ASP A 131 -0.75 14.07 -11.61
C ASP A 131 -0.62 13.66 -13.08
N LEU A 132 -0.80 12.36 -13.36
CA LEU A 132 -0.77 11.82 -14.72
C LEU A 132 -2.10 11.94 -15.47
N GLY A 133 -3.16 12.45 -14.83
CA GLY A 133 -4.47 12.67 -15.45
C GLY A 133 -5.31 11.40 -15.65
N PHE A 134 -4.99 10.30 -14.96
CA PHE A 134 -5.73 9.03 -15.01
C PHE A 134 -6.83 8.92 -13.94
N SER A 135 -7.15 10.00 -13.25
CA SER A 135 -8.15 10.01 -12.19
C SER A 135 -9.60 10.06 -12.73
N SER A 136 -10.45 9.18 -12.18
CA SER A 136 -11.87 9.16 -12.49
C SER A 136 -12.57 10.45 -12.00
N ARG A 137 -13.79 10.70 -12.46
CA ARG A 137 -14.59 11.84 -11.98
C ARG A 137 -14.86 11.75 -10.47
N ARG A 138 -15.05 10.53 -9.95
CA ARG A 138 -15.28 10.27 -8.53
C ARG A 138 -14.04 10.58 -7.70
N LEU A 139 -12.87 10.11 -8.12
CA LEU A 139 -11.59 10.43 -7.47
C LEU A 139 -11.28 11.93 -7.48
N ARG A 140 -11.57 12.62 -8.58
CA ARG A 140 -11.43 14.08 -8.66
C ARG A 140 -12.39 14.83 -7.74
N GLY A 141 -13.64 14.37 -7.64
CA GLY A 141 -14.61 14.92 -6.69
C GLY A 141 -14.15 14.74 -5.26
N TRP A 142 -13.63 13.56 -4.93
CA TRP A 142 -13.08 13.26 -3.61
C TRP A 142 -11.84 14.12 -3.28
N LYS A 143 -10.92 14.32 -4.24
CA LYS A 143 -9.78 15.24 -4.06
C LYS A 143 -10.26 16.65 -3.70
N LEU A 144 -11.25 17.15 -4.43
CA LEU A 144 -11.81 18.47 -4.23
C LEU A 144 -12.44 18.62 -2.84
N GLU A 145 -13.16 17.59 -2.36
CA GLU A 145 -13.72 17.58 -1.00
C GLU A 145 -12.60 17.68 0.05
N GLN A 146 -11.52 16.92 -0.11
CA GLN A 146 -10.35 16.99 0.78
C GLN A 146 -9.67 18.36 0.74
N ASP A 147 -9.44 18.92 -0.45
CA ASP A 147 -8.80 20.23 -0.63
C ASP A 147 -9.64 21.37 -0.04
N LEU A 148 -10.96 21.19 0.03
CA LEU A 148 -11.90 22.13 0.66
C LEU A 148 -12.09 21.89 2.17
N GLY A 149 -11.49 20.83 2.73
CA GLY A 149 -11.59 20.48 4.15
C GLY A 149 -12.98 19.98 4.57
N MET A 150 -13.70 19.33 3.64
CA MET A 150 -15.06 18.79 3.86
C MET A 150 -15.05 17.29 4.19
#